data_AF-A0A7V0VG21-F1
#
_entry.id   AF-A0A7V0VG21-F1
#
_cell.length_a   1.000
_cell.length_b   1.000
_cell.length_c   1.000
_cell.angle_alpha   90.00
_cell.angle_beta   90.00
_cell.angle_gamma   90.00
#
_symmetry.space_group_name_H-M   'P 1'
#
loop_
_entity.id
_entity.type
_entity.pdbx_description
1 polymer ?
#
loop_
_entity_poly.entity_id
_entity_poly.type
_entity_poly.pdbx_seq_one_letter_code
_entity_poly.pdbx_strand_id
1 'polypeptide(L)'
;MKKIMLLIFLLSMVYLPAYSQGSIRLIVFPELNTTDFASFATLNDLQGAPRIFCAEINAPNQIVVMAGRVEWKKFGASDFVEVAWFITKPFLARTLCNDDIGKVDVRIHDHRANTNLIEENIKYGKPTGEYRLTVYLYDATGQILLASDTKNLTFLNPSQTLTIINPRANQSYDAGNILVEWTPIPGVSEYSIKASERIDRNQSLEEALQRGTPLVNNKNVGATTSVNLRQLLEREVKPGSEIVLQVSANIPGPAGGKKIFSEIINFSIINPESQYYQQLVQRFNNAVQRLGDNELTRLLGSGQIDPSKLQIRREDGTIMTFEELISFLELNANNVIRITKE
;
A
#
# COMPACT_ATOMS: atom_id res chain seq x y z
N MET A 1 49.06 -56.08 -31.52
CA MET A 1 48.77 -54.94 -30.61
C MET A 1 47.54 -54.10 -31.01
N LYS A 2 47.22 -53.86 -32.30
CA LYS A 2 46.04 -53.07 -32.71
C LYS A 2 44.66 -53.62 -32.30
N LYS A 3 44.52 -54.93 -32.05
CA LYS A 3 43.23 -55.55 -31.65
C LYS A 3 42.89 -55.43 -30.16
N ILE A 4 43.88 -55.14 -29.30
CA ILE A 4 43.68 -55.00 -27.85
C ILE A 4 43.21 -53.57 -27.50
N MET A 5 43.64 -52.58 -28.28
CA MET A 5 43.23 -51.18 -28.08
C MET A 5 41.74 -50.94 -28.40
N LEU A 6 41.16 -51.71 -29.32
CA LEU A 6 39.73 -51.65 -29.65
C LEU A 6 38.84 -52.23 -28.53
N LEU A 7 39.34 -53.24 -27.80
CA LEU A 7 38.63 -53.87 -26.69
C LEU A 7 38.56 -52.96 -25.46
N ILE A 8 39.60 -52.16 -25.22
CA ILE A 8 39.65 -51.18 -24.12
C ILE A 8 38.73 -49.97 -24.41
N PHE A 9 38.61 -49.55 -25.67
CA PHE A 9 37.68 -48.48 -26.06
C PHE A 9 36.20 -48.91 -25.99
N LEU A 10 35.90 -50.19 -26.28
CA LEU A 10 34.56 -50.74 -26.08
C LEU A 10 34.20 -50.93 -24.60
N LEU A 11 35.18 -51.20 -23.72
CA LEU A 11 34.96 -51.28 -22.27
C LEU A 11 34.85 -49.91 -21.58
N SER A 12 35.22 -48.80 -22.24
CA SER A 12 34.95 -47.45 -21.72
C SER A 12 33.54 -46.93 -22.03
N MET A 13 32.74 -47.68 -22.81
CA MET A 13 31.28 -47.48 -22.92
C MET A 13 30.52 -48.25 -21.82
N VAL A 14 31.08 -48.31 -20.61
CA VAL A 14 30.31 -48.65 -19.42
C VAL A 14 29.37 -47.48 -19.15
N TYR A 15 28.10 -47.70 -19.53
CA TYR A 15 26.89 -47.05 -19.05
C TYR A 15 27.14 -46.06 -17.90
N LEU A 16 27.34 -44.78 -18.24
CA LEU A 16 26.98 -43.72 -17.33
C LEU A 16 25.46 -43.81 -17.21
N PRO A 17 24.88 -44.11 -16.04
CA PRO A 17 23.45 -43.96 -15.89
C PRO A 17 23.15 -42.49 -16.19
N ALA A 18 22.34 -42.26 -17.22
CA ALA A 18 21.73 -40.97 -17.43
C ALA A 18 20.84 -40.72 -16.21
N TYR A 19 21.38 -40.08 -15.18
CA TYR A 19 20.59 -39.57 -14.08
C TYR A 19 19.58 -38.62 -14.71
N SER A 20 18.31 -39.03 -14.79
CA SER A 20 17.28 -38.09 -15.21
C SER A 20 17.30 -36.94 -14.21
N GLN A 21 17.64 -35.75 -14.69
CA GLN A 21 17.61 -34.55 -13.87
C GLN A 21 16.15 -34.31 -13.48
N GLY A 22 15.80 -34.65 -12.24
CA GLY A 22 14.47 -34.36 -11.71
C GLY A 22 14.26 -32.84 -11.71
N SER A 23 13.11 -32.37 -12.16
CA SER A 23 12.75 -30.95 -12.11
C SER A 23 11.56 -30.72 -11.19
N ILE A 24 11.47 -29.51 -10.64
CA ILE A 24 10.36 -29.06 -9.81
C ILE A 24 9.91 -27.68 -10.28
N ARG A 25 8.60 -27.47 -10.37
CA ARG A 25 8.00 -26.18 -10.67
C ARG A 25 6.95 -25.86 -9.62
N LEU A 26 7.06 -24.66 -9.04
CA LEU A 26 6.12 -24.15 -8.08
C LEU A 26 4.98 -23.39 -8.78
N ILE A 27 3.76 -23.85 -8.55
CA ILE A 27 2.52 -23.23 -8.98
C ILE A 27 1.85 -22.67 -7.74
N VAL A 28 1.65 -21.36 -7.70
CA VAL A 28 0.92 -20.68 -6.62
C VAL A 28 -0.42 -20.20 -7.16
N PHE A 29 -1.50 -20.50 -6.45
CA PHE A 29 -2.85 -20.13 -6.89
C PHE A 29 -3.15 -18.65 -6.57
N PRO A 30 -3.82 -17.92 -7.49
CA PRO A 30 -4.03 -16.48 -7.40
C PRO A 30 -5.06 -16.03 -6.33
N GLU A 31 -5.80 -16.95 -5.70
CA GLU A 31 -6.83 -16.65 -4.68
C GLU A 31 -6.27 -16.38 -3.26
N LEU A 32 -4.95 -16.18 -3.16
CA LEU A 32 -4.28 -15.94 -1.89
C LEU A 32 -4.66 -14.62 -1.21
N ASN A 33 -5.23 -13.68 -1.96
CA ASN A 33 -5.64 -12.37 -1.44
C ASN A 33 -6.87 -12.46 -0.52
N THR A 34 -7.57 -13.60 -0.55
CA THR A 34 -8.77 -13.89 0.24
C THR A 34 -8.59 -15.08 1.18
N THR A 35 -7.43 -15.74 1.16
CA THR A 35 -7.15 -16.93 1.97
C THR A 35 -6.53 -16.54 3.32
N ASP A 36 -7.05 -17.09 4.42
CA ASP A 36 -6.54 -16.87 5.78
C ASP A 36 -5.18 -17.58 5.98
N PHE A 37 -4.14 -16.81 6.34
CA PHE A 37 -2.78 -17.36 6.53
C PHE A 37 -2.67 -18.23 7.81
N ALA A 38 -3.69 -18.24 8.67
CA ALA A 38 -3.81 -19.25 9.72
C ALA A 38 -3.71 -20.69 9.16
N SER A 39 -4.07 -20.89 7.89
CA SER A 39 -3.95 -22.18 7.20
C SER A 39 -2.51 -22.60 6.85
N PHE A 40 -1.58 -21.66 6.74
CA PHE A 40 -0.15 -21.96 6.56
C PHE A 40 0.59 -22.11 7.88
N ALA A 41 0.08 -21.46 8.92
CA ALA A 41 0.63 -21.45 10.26
C ALA A 41 0.50 -22.82 10.96
N THR A 42 -0.51 -23.61 10.61
CA THR A 42 -0.76 -24.94 11.18
C THR A 42 -0.07 -26.03 10.36
N LEU A 43 1.27 -26.07 10.39
CA LEU A 43 2.06 -27.13 9.73
C LEU A 43 1.75 -28.55 10.24
N ASN A 44 1.18 -28.67 11.45
CA ASN A 44 0.78 -29.95 12.02
C ASN A 44 -0.45 -30.57 11.32
N ASP A 45 -1.23 -29.79 10.56
CA ASP A 45 -2.42 -30.25 9.85
C ASP A 45 -2.58 -29.53 8.50
N LEU A 46 -1.56 -29.65 7.63
CA LEU A 46 -1.73 -29.27 6.21
C LEU A 46 -2.85 -30.10 5.53
N GLN A 47 -3.20 -31.26 6.11
CA GLN A 47 -4.40 -32.03 5.79
C GLN A 47 -5.67 -31.32 6.28
N GLY A 48 -6.10 -30.28 5.57
CA GLY A 48 -7.30 -29.50 5.91
C GLY A 48 -7.17 -28.03 5.59
N ALA A 49 -5.96 -27.56 5.31
CA ALA A 49 -5.73 -26.23 4.77
C ALA A 49 -6.27 -26.12 3.32
N PRO A 50 -6.81 -24.95 2.93
CA PRO A 50 -7.09 -24.65 1.53
C PRO A 50 -5.85 -24.88 0.66
N ARG A 51 -6.08 -25.27 -0.60
CA ARG A 51 -5.00 -25.46 -1.57
C ARG A 51 -4.45 -24.11 -2.00
N ILE A 52 -3.16 -23.93 -1.79
CA ILE A 52 -2.46 -22.66 -1.97
C ILE A 52 -1.32 -22.78 -2.98
N PHE A 53 -0.62 -23.90 -2.98
CA PHE A 53 0.42 -24.17 -3.96
C PHE A 53 0.44 -25.63 -4.36
N CYS A 54 0.98 -25.90 -5.54
CA CYS A 54 1.39 -27.22 -5.97
C CYS A 54 2.82 -27.18 -6.49
N ALA A 55 3.59 -28.22 -6.18
CA ALA A 55 4.87 -28.53 -6.78
C ALA A 55 4.65 -29.58 -7.87
N GLU A 56 4.85 -29.19 -9.12
CA GLU A 56 4.89 -30.11 -10.25
C GLU A 56 6.29 -30.72 -10.31
N ILE A 57 6.41 -32.01 -10.00
CA ILE A 57 7.68 -32.74 -9.95
C ILE A 57 7.77 -33.64 -11.18
N ASN A 58 8.80 -33.45 -11.99
CA ASN A 58 9.08 -34.31 -13.14
C ASN A 58 10.34 -35.14 -12.88
N ALA A 59 10.14 -36.32 -12.30
CA ALA A 59 11.18 -37.31 -12.01
C ALA A 59 10.58 -38.74 -12.09
N PRO A 60 10.22 -39.20 -13.30
CA PRO A 60 9.36 -40.38 -13.46
C PRO A 60 9.98 -41.63 -12.82
N ASN A 61 9.17 -42.33 -12.01
CA ASN A 61 9.55 -43.54 -11.28
C ASN A 61 10.73 -43.38 -10.29
N GLN A 62 11.04 -42.15 -9.87
CA GLN A 62 12.07 -41.90 -8.86
C GLN A 62 11.46 -41.66 -7.48
N ILE A 63 12.15 -42.17 -6.46
CA ILE A 63 11.87 -41.80 -5.07
C ILE A 63 12.62 -40.50 -4.79
N VAL A 64 11.91 -39.50 -4.28
CA VAL A 64 12.42 -38.14 -4.05
C VAL A 64 12.03 -37.65 -2.67
N VAL A 65 12.73 -36.63 -2.21
CA VAL A 65 12.42 -35.90 -0.98
C VAL A 65 12.14 -34.45 -1.36
N MET A 66 11.08 -33.85 -0.83
CA MET A 66 10.75 -32.45 -1.06
C MET A 66 10.96 -31.66 0.23
N ALA A 67 11.59 -30.50 0.14
CA ALA A 67 11.61 -29.51 1.21
C ALA A 67 10.93 -28.21 0.76
N GLY A 68 10.24 -27.56 1.69
CA GLY A 68 9.60 -26.27 1.46
C GLY A 68 10.08 -25.24 2.48
N ARG A 69 10.26 -24.00 2.03
CA ARG A 69 10.66 -22.87 2.86
C ARG A 69 9.75 -21.68 2.57
N VAL A 70 9.20 -21.09 3.63
CA VAL A 70 8.35 -19.90 3.60
C VAL A 70 9.06 -18.81 4.38
N GLU A 71 9.36 -17.72 3.70
CA GLU A 71 9.96 -16.55 4.30
C GLU A 71 9.04 -15.35 4.14
N TRP A 72 9.08 -14.43 5.11
CA TRP A 72 8.28 -13.22 5.12
C TRP A 72 9.17 -12.01 5.32
N LYS A 73 8.94 -10.99 4.51
CA LYS A 73 9.51 -9.66 4.65
C LYS A 73 8.38 -8.71 5.01
N LYS A 74 8.44 -8.18 6.24
CA LYS A 74 7.55 -7.14 6.71
C LYS A 74 7.66 -5.91 5.82
N PHE A 75 6.56 -5.18 5.68
CA PHE A 75 6.56 -3.94 4.90
C PHE A 75 7.59 -2.95 5.47
N GLY A 76 8.50 -2.46 4.61
CA GLY A 76 9.58 -1.54 4.99
C GLY A 76 10.82 -2.21 5.62
N ALA A 77 10.81 -3.53 5.84
CA ALA A 77 12.00 -4.26 6.25
C ALA A 77 12.91 -4.57 5.05
N SER A 78 14.22 -4.65 5.30
CA SER A 78 15.22 -5.02 4.30
C SER A 78 15.25 -6.51 4.00
N ASP A 79 14.98 -7.35 5.01
CA ASP A 79 15.31 -8.76 4.98
C ASP A 79 14.10 -9.69 5.09
N PHE A 80 14.22 -10.85 4.44
CA PHE A 80 13.29 -11.96 4.58
C PHE A 80 13.64 -12.77 5.83
N VAL A 81 12.62 -13.10 6.63
CA VAL A 81 12.75 -13.92 7.83
C VAL A 81 11.99 -15.23 7.63
N GLU A 82 12.59 -16.36 8.01
CA GLU A 82 11.95 -17.67 7.91
C GLU A 82 10.74 -17.76 8.85
N VAL A 83 9.58 -18.02 8.26
CA VAL A 83 8.31 -18.26 8.96
C VAL A 83 8.11 -19.75 9.18
N ALA A 84 8.37 -20.53 8.14
CA ALA A 84 8.13 -21.96 8.14
C ALA A 84 9.13 -22.69 7.24
N TRP A 85 9.50 -23.90 7.66
CA TRP A 85 10.30 -24.83 6.87
C TRP A 85 9.82 -26.25 7.15
N PHE A 86 9.84 -27.10 6.12
CA PHE A 86 9.54 -28.53 6.28
C PHE A 86 10.32 -29.37 5.28
N ILE A 87 10.45 -30.66 5.58
CA ILE A 87 10.98 -31.68 4.69
C ILE A 87 10.14 -32.95 4.79
N THR A 88 9.88 -33.61 3.65
CA THR A 88 9.10 -34.85 3.60
C THR A 88 9.97 -36.08 3.84
N LYS A 89 9.34 -37.21 4.16
CA LYS A 89 9.95 -38.52 3.96
C LYS A 89 10.06 -38.82 2.45
N PRO A 90 10.93 -39.76 2.04
CA PRO A 90 11.02 -40.18 0.65
C PRO A 90 9.69 -40.71 0.12
N PHE A 91 9.28 -40.27 -1.07
CA PHE A 91 8.04 -40.68 -1.74
C PHE A 91 8.23 -40.79 -3.25
N LEU A 92 7.32 -41.48 -3.94
CA LEU A 92 7.35 -41.60 -5.40
C LEU A 92 6.98 -40.26 -6.05
N ALA A 93 7.86 -39.74 -6.92
CA ALA A 93 7.69 -38.45 -7.55
C ALA A 93 6.37 -38.32 -8.32
N ARG A 94 5.67 -37.21 -8.06
CA ARG A 94 4.41 -36.80 -8.69
C ARG A 94 4.13 -35.35 -8.34
N THR A 95 3.16 -34.73 -9.01
CA THR A 95 2.65 -33.43 -8.57
C THR A 95 2.07 -33.51 -7.17
N LEU A 96 2.47 -32.57 -6.32
CA LEU A 96 2.10 -32.53 -4.91
C LEU A 96 1.54 -31.15 -4.56
N CYS A 97 0.34 -31.09 -4.01
CA CYS A 97 -0.22 -29.86 -3.49
C CYS A 97 -0.08 -29.80 -1.96
N ASN A 98 -0.15 -28.60 -1.37
CA ASN A 98 0.04 -28.45 0.08
C ASN A 98 -0.96 -29.28 0.90
N ASP A 99 -2.19 -29.46 0.40
CA ASP A 99 -3.24 -30.29 1.01
C ASP A 99 -2.99 -31.80 0.87
N ASP A 100 -1.97 -32.21 0.10
CA ASP A 100 -1.51 -33.61 0.02
C ASP A 100 -0.35 -33.90 0.98
N ILE A 101 0.27 -32.86 1.55
CA ILE A 101 1.41 -32.99 2.47
C ILE A 101 0.89 -33.39 3.85
N GLY A 102 1.50 -34.43 4.41
CA GLY A 102 1.08 -35.05 5.67
C GLY A 102 0.18 -36.26 5.48
N LYS A 103 -0.33 -36.53 4.27
CA LYS A 103 -1.11 -37.75 3.95
C LYS A 103 -0.27 -39.02 4.14
N VAL A 104 -0.95 -40.17 4.19
CA VAL A 104 -0.35 -41.48 4.52
C VAL A 104 0.91 -41.77 3.72
N ASP A 105 0.94 -41.36 2.45
CA ASP A 105 2.00 -41.61 1.47
C ASP A 105 3.04 -40.49 1.35
N VAL A 106 2.73 -39.25 1.73
CA VAL A 106 3.67 -38.12 1.75
C VAL A 106 3.69 -37.50 3.13
N ARG A 107 4.52 -38.07 4.01
CA ARG A 107 4.61 -37.64 5.42
C ARG A 107 5.71 -36.61 5.62
N ILE A 108 5.50 -35.70 6.57
CA ILE A 108 6.55 -34.78 7.03
C ILE A 108 7.57 -35.58 7.86
N HIS A 109 8.86 -35.39 7.55
CA HIS A 109 9.97 -35.94 8.32
C HIS A 109 10.39 -34.98 9.44
N ASP A 110 10.57 -33.71 9.09
CA ASP A 110 10.95 -32.64 10.02
C ASP A 110 10.32 -31.31 9.59
N HIS A 111 10.12 -30.41 10.55
CA HIS A 111 9.56 -29.08 10.31
C HIS A 111 9.97 -28.09 11.40
N ARG A 112 10.01 -26.80 11.03
CA ARG A 112 10.25 -25.68 11.93
C ARG A 112 9.31 -24.55 11.60
N ALA A 113 8.80 -23.88 12.62
CA ALA A 113 7.90 -22.75 12.49
C ALA A 113 8.28 -21.65 13.48
N ASN A 114 8.21 -20.39 13.05
CA ASN A 114 8.39 -19.25 13.94
C ASN A 114 7.02 -18.79 14.44
N THR A 115 6.61 -19.31 15.60
CA THR A 115 5.29 -19.05 16.21
C THR A 115 5.04 -17.56 16.44
N ASN A 116 6.07 -16.77 16.79
CA ASN A 116 5.91 -15.33 17.01
C ASN A 116 5.55 -14.59 15.72
N LEU A 117 6.22 -14.92 14.60
CA LEU A 117 5.89 -14.33 13.31
C LEU A 117 4.53 -14.80 12.81
N ILE A 118 4.20 -16.07 13.04
CA ILE A 118 2.89 -16.63 12.72
C ILE A 118 1.78 -15.89 13.47
N GLU A 119 1.91 -15.70 14.78
CA GLU A 119 0.94 -14.97 15.60
C GLU A 119 0.85 -13.49 15.21
N GLU A 120 1.97 -12.86 14.87
CA GLU A 120 1.98 -11.49 14.33
C GLU A 120 1.18 -11.42 13.01
N ASN A 121 1.35 -12.39 12.12
CA ASN A 121 0.59 -12.47 10.87
C ASN A 121 -0.91 -12.74 11.11
N ILE A 122 -1.27 -13.58 12.08
CA ILE A 122 -2.66 -13.85 12.47
C ILE A 122 -3.32 -12.59 13.04
N LYS A 123 -2.61 -11.80 13.87
CA LYS A 123 -3.13 -10.54 14.43
C LYS A 123 -3.53 -9.51 13.38
N TYR A 124 -2.89 -9.50 12.21
CA TYR A 124 -3.27 -8.62 11.11
C TYR A 124 -4.56 -9.07 10.39
N GLY A 125 -5.03 -10.29 10.61
CA GLY A 125 -6.28 -10.85 10.06
C GLY A 125 -6.29 -11.08 8.55
N LYS A 126 -5.29 -10.57 7.80
CA LYS A 126 -5.07 -10.75 6.36
C LYS A 126 -3.56 -10.71 6.07
N PRO A 127 -3.06 -11.37 5.00
CA PRO A 127 -1.65 -11.36 4.66
C PRO A 127 -1.16 -9.94 4.31
N THR A 128 0.02 -9.56 4.81
CA THR A 128 0.66 -8.25 4.55
C THR A 128 2.17 -8.42 4.35
N GLY A 129 2.81 -7.60 3.52
CA GLY A 129 4.24 -7.71 3.21
C GLY A 129 4.55 -8.62 2.02
N GLU A 130 5.80 -9.04 1.86
CA GLU A 130 6.23 -9.91 0.77
C GLU A 130 6.57 -11.29 1.34
N TYR A 131 6.02 -12.35 0.74
CA TYR A 131 6.35 -13.74 1.09
C TYR A 131 7.16 -14.35 -0.04
N ARG A 132 8.17 -15.12 0.34
CA ARG A 132 8.97 -15.92 -0.59
C ARG A 132 8.76 -17.38 -0.27
N LEU A 133 8.23 -18.11 -1.24
CA LEU A 133 8.00 -19.53 -1.16
C LEU A 133 9.03 -20.23 -2.04
N THR A 134 9.85 -21.08 -1.44
CA THR A 134 10.87 -21.86 -2.15
C THR A 134 10.63 -23.34 -1.92
N VAL A 135 10.66 -24.12 -3.00
CA VAL A 135 10.63 -25.59 -2.94
C VAL A 135 11.94 -26.16 -3.45
N TYR A 136 12.41 -27.20 -2.78
CA TYR A 136 13.62 -27.93 -3.11
C TYR A 136 13.28 -29.39 -3.33
N LEU A 137 13.83 -29.98 -4.37
CA LEU A 137 13.71 -31.39 -4.70
C LEU A 137 15.07 -32.06 -4.48
N TYR A 138 15.09 -33.08 -3.65
CA TYR A 138 16.25 -33.90 -3.36
C TYR A 138 16.05 -35.34 -3.84
N ASP A 139 17.15 -36.06 -3.96
CA ASP A 139 17.18 -37.50 -4.19
C ASP A 139 16.57 -38.30 -3.02
N ALA A 140 16.47 -39.63 -3.18
CA ALA A 140 15.88 -40.51 -2.16
C ALA A 140 16.60 -40.47 -0.81
N THR A 141 17.88 -40.06 -0.78
CA THR A 141 18.67 -39.93 0.44
C THR A 141 18.48 -38.58 1.14
N GLY A 142 17.91 -37.59 0.45
CA GLY A 142 17.77 -36.22 0.93
C GLY A 142 19.07 -35.41 0.92
N GLN A 143 20.14 -35.92 0.29
CA GLN A 143 21.46 -35.30 0.31
C GLN A 143 21.79 -34.52 -0.97
N ILE A 144 21.30 -34.99 -2.11
CA ILE A 144 21.61 -34.40 -3.42
C ILE A 144 20.45 -33.54 -3.86
N LEU A 145 20.67 -32.23 -4.01
CA LEU A 145 19.70 -31.32 -4.58
C LEU A 145 19.59 -31.57 -6.09
N LEU A 146 18.39 -31.94 -6.54
CA LEU A 146 18.05 -32.18 -7.93
C LEU A 146 17.56 -30.91 -8.63
N ALA A 147 16.67 -30.15 -7.97
CA ALA A 147 16.13 -28.89 -8.49
C ALA A 147 15.53 -28.02 -7.38
N SER A 148 15.28 -26.74 -7.69
CA SER A 148 14.55 -25.82 -6.82
C SER A 148 13.77 -24.80 -7.63
N ASP A 149 12.64 -24.31 -7.12
CA ASP A 149 11.90 -23.19 -7.69
C ASP A 149 11.45 -22.23 -6.57
N THR A 150 11.33 -20.94 -6.90
CA THR A 150 10.97 -19.88 -5.96
C THR A 150 9.92 -18.95 -6.55
N LYS A 151 8.94 -18.56 -5.72
CA LYS A 151 7.93 -17.55 -6.04
C LYS A 151 7.83 -16.51 -4.95
N ASN A 152 7.79 -15.24 -5.35
CA ASN A 152 7.51 -14.13 -4.46
C ASN A 152 6.05 -13.70 -4.60
N LEU A 153 5.42 -13.41 -3.47
CA LEU A 153 4.02 -13.04 -3.34
C LEU A 153 3.93 -11.76 -2.52
N THR A 154 3.43 -10.69 -3.12
CA THR A 154 3.33 -9.39 -2.45
C THR A 154 1.89 -9.16 -2.03
N PHE A 155 1.66 -9.05 -0.73
CA PHE A 155 0.38 -8.74 -0.13
C PHE A 155 0.40 -7.33 0.43
N LEU A 156 -0.38 -6.47 -0.20
CA LEU A 156 -0.53 -5.08 0.20
C LEU A 156 -1.61 -5.00 1.26
N ASN A 157 -1.28 -4.44 2.43
CA ASN A 157 -2.18 -4.39 3.57
C ASN A 157 -3.49 -3.65 3.21
N PRO A 158 -4.66 -4.30 3.27
CA PRO A 158 -5.94 -3.64 3.01
C PRO A 158 -6.34 -2.61 4.08
N SER A 159 -5.64 -2.53 5.21
CA SER A 159 -5.85 -1.49 6.24
C SER A 159 -5.09 -0.19 5.97
N GLN A 160 -4.39 -0.06 4.84
CA GLN A 160 -3.81 1.23 4.42
C GLN A 160 -4.95 2.18 4.03
N THR A 161 -5.41 2.97 4.99
CA THR A 161 -6.41 4.00 4.77
C THR A 161 -5.75 5.22 4.16
N LEU A 162 -6.08 5.49 2.91
CA LEU A 162 -5.83 6.79 2.30
C LEU A 162 -6.79 7.79 2.94
N THR A 163 -6.26 8.80 3.61
CA THR A 163 -7.06 9.81 4.30
C THR A 163 -6.63 11.19 3.85
N ILE A 164 -7.59 12.05 3.55
CA ILE A 164 -7.33 13.44 3.21
C ILE A 164 -7.09 14.20 4.51
N ILE A 165 -5.93 14.84 4.61
CA ILE A 165 -5.50 15.67 5.75
C ILE A 165 -6.04 17.09 5.57
N ASN A 166 -5.93 17.63 4.34
CA ASN A 166 -6.47 18.93 3.97
C ASN A 166 -7.02 18.85 2.53
N PRO A 167 -8.11 19.55 2.18
CA PRO A 167 -9.00 20.30 3.07
C PRO A 167 -9.68 19.41 4.12
N ARG A 168 -10.05 19.98 5.26
CA ARG A 168 -10.81 19.31 6.30
C ARG A 168 -12.30 19.35 5.95
N ALA A 169 -12.99 18.25 6.24
CA ALA A 169 -14.41 18.13 5.94
C ALA A 169 -15.23 19.22 6.65
N ASN A 170 -16.24 19.75 5.95
CA ASN A 170 -17.17 20.77 6.41
C ASN A 170 -16.53 22.11 6.83
N GLN A 171 -15.31 22.38 6.40
CA GLN A 171 -14.64 23.66 6.62
C GLN A 171 -14.77 24.58 5.40
N SER A 172 -14.53 25.88 5.61
CA SER A 172 -14.53 26.89 4.56
C SER A 172 -13.12 27.33 4.19
N TYR A 173 -12.82 27.40 2.90
CA TYR A 173 -11.51 27.75 2.35
C TYR A 173 -11.61 28.89 1.34
N ASP A 174 -10.52 29.65 1.21
CA ASP A 174 -10.37 30.62 0.14
C ASP A 174 -10.17 29.90 -1.20
N ALA A 175 -10.81 30.38 -2.27
CA ALA A 175 -10.69 29.83 -3.61
C ALA A 175 -9.25 29.89 -4.16
N GLY A 176 -8.45 30.85 -3.67
CA GLY A 176 -7.12 31.17 -4.17
C GLY A 176 -6.05 30.15 -3.80
N ASN A 177 -6.19 29.45 -2.68
CA ASN A 177 -5.16 28.55 -2.15
C ASN A 177 -5.74 27.32 -1.43
N ILE A 178 -6.26 26.38 -2.22
CA ILE A 178 -6.77 25.10 -1.70
C ILE A 178 -5.66 24.05 -1.84
N LEU A 179 -4.85 23.88 -0.78
CA LEU A 179 -3.84 22.82 -0.74
C LEU A 179 -4.51 21.49 -0.36
N VAL A 180 -4.40 20.50 -1.24
CA VAL A 180 -4.91 19.15 -1.01
C VAL A 180 -3.76 18.27 -0.53
N GLU A 181 -3.87 17.71 0.66
CA GLU A 181 -2.86 16.88 1.33
C GLU A 181 -3.48 15.57 1.82
N TRP A 182 -2.76 14.47 1.71
CA TRP A 182 -3.23 13.15 2.13
C TRP A 182 -2.14 12.28 2.76
N THR A 183 -2.55 11.22 3.44
CA THR A 183 -1.64 10.25 4.03
C THR A 183 -0.84 9.51 2.94
N PRO A 184 0.49 9.42 3.05
CA PRO A 184 1.28 8.63 2.11
C PRO A 184 0.92 7.15 2.23
N ILE A 185 0.63 6.53 1.09
CA ILE A 185 0.48 5.08 0.96
C ILE A 185 1.75 4.52 0.33
N PRO A 186 2.49 3.67 1.06
CA PRO A 186 3.71 3.08 0.55
C PRO A 186 3.47 2.13 -0.65
N GLY A 187 4.37 2.17 -1.63
CA GLY A 187 4.31 1.31 -2.82
C GLY A 187 3.41 1.85 -3.95
N VAL A 188 2.83 3.04 -3.80
CA VAL A 188 2.03 3.70 -4.84
C VAL A 188 2.90 4.13 -6.02
N SER A 189 2.41 3.87 -7.23
CA SER A 189 3.00 4.42 -8.45
C SER A 189 2.52 5.84 -8.72
N GLU A 190 1.25 6.12 -8.46
CA GLU A 190 0.61 7.41 -8.70
C GLU A 190 -0.65 7.62 -7.86
N TYR A 191 -0.93 8.88 -7.54
CA TYR A 191 -2.21 9.33 -7.01
C TYR A 191 -3.04 10.01 -8.11
N SER A 192 -4.35 9.95 -7.98
CA SER A 192 -5.29 10.66 -8.84
C SER A 192 -6.35 11.36 -8.01
N ILE A 193 -6.67 12.60 -8.39
CA ILE A 193 -7.67 13.43 -7.71
C ILE A 193 -8.93 13.53 -8.55
N LYS A 194 -10.07 13.41 -7.88
CA LYS A 194 -11.38 13.73 -8.45
C LYS A 194 -12.08 14.75 -7.57
N ALA A 195 -12.57 15.83 -8.19
CA ALA A 195 -13.31 16.87 -7.49
C ALA A 195 -14.51 17.33 -8.33
N SER A 196 -15.62 17.63 -7.67
CA SER A 196 -16.85 18.15 -8.28
C SER A 196 -17.52 19.17 -7.36
N GLU A 197 -18.39 20.00 -7.92
CA GLU A 197 -19.26 20.86 -7.10
C GLU A 197 -20.55 20.13 -6.75
N ARG A 198 -20.97 20.21 -5.49
CA ARG A 198 -22.28 19.77 -5.04
C ARG A 198 -23.30 20.85 -5.35
N ILE A 199 -24.33 20.50 -6.11
CA ILE A 199 -25.36 21.46 -6.55
C ILE A 199 -26.55 21.44 -5.58
N ASP A 200 -26.94 20.25 -5.11
CA ASP A 200 -28.02 20.06 -4.15
C ASP A 200 -27.49 19.46 -2.84
N ARG A 201 -27.89 20.06 -1.71
CA ARG A 201 -27.56 19.55 -0.36
C ARG A 201 -28.23 18.21 -0.05
N ASN A 202 -29.26 17.81 -0.80
CA ASN A 202 -29.89 16.51 -0.65
C ASN A 202 -29.17 15.38 -1.41
N GLN A 203 -28.28 15.72 -2.36
CA GLN A 203 -27.53 14.71 -3.12
C GLN A 203 -26.45 14.07 -2.25
N SER A 204 -26.11 12.79 -2.46
CA SER A 204 -25.00 12.17 -1.72
C SER A 204 -23.63 12.69 -2.21
N LEU A 205 -22.58 12.54 -1.42
CA LEU A 205 -21.23 12.97 -1.84
C LEU A 205 -20.71 12.13 -3.02
N GLU A 206 -21.04 10.84 -3.07
CA GLU A 206 -20.76 9.94 -4.19
C GLU A 206 -21.47 10.40 -5.46
N GLU A 207 -22.76 10.74 -5.33
CA GLU A 207 -23.57 11.26 -6.42
C GLU A 207 -22.99 12.58 -6.95
N ALA A 208 -22.51 13.44 -6.05
CA ALA A 208 -21.81 14.68 -6.41
C ALA A 208 -20.54 14.47 -7.22
N LEU A 209 -19.74 13.48 -6.85
CA LEU A 209 -18.53 13.15 -7.57
C LEU A 209 -18.80 12.51 -8.93
N GLN A 210 -19.96 11.89 -9.14
CA GLN A 210 -20.28 11.19 -10.39
C GLN A 210 -21.13 12.01 -11.37
N ARG A 211 -21.95 12.94 -10.89
CA ARG A 211 -22.84 13.74 -11.72
C ARG A 211 -22.25 15.10 -12.11
N GLY A 212 -22.62 15.56 -13.31
CA GLY A 212 -22.22 16.86 -13.84
C GLY A 212 -20.79 16.91 -14.39
N THR A 213 -20.33 18.11 -14.70
CA THR A 213 -18.96 18.35 -15.16
C THR A 213 -18.04 18.53 -13.94
N PRO A 214 -17.09 17.61 -13.70
CA PRO A 214 -16.19 17.68 -12.56
C PRO A 214 -15.31 18.94 -12.62
N LEU A 215 -14.84 19.39 -11.46
CA LEU A 215 -13.79 20.39 -11.34
C LEU A 215 -12.42 19.79 -11.71
N VAL A 216 -12.22 18.52 -11.36
CA VAL A 216 -11.01 17.73 -11.67
C VAL A 216 -11.46 16.29 -11.95
N ASN A 217 -11.14 15.75 -13.13
CA ASN A 217 -11.55 14.39 -13.48
C ASN A 217 -10.39 13.38 -13.43
N ASN A 218 -10.22 12.70 -12.29
CA ASN A 218 -9.20 11.67 -12.10
C ASN A 218 -7.80 12.11 -12.57
N LYS A 219 -7.44 13.35 -12.30
CA LYS A 219 -6.16 13.92 -12.74
C LYS A 219 -5.03 13.23 -11.99
N ASN A 220 -4.10 12.65 -12.74
CA ASN A 220 -2.88 12.05 -12.21
C ASN A 220 -1.92 13.14 -11.71
N VAL A 221 -1.42 12.98 -10.49
CA VAL A 221 -0.49 13.91 -9.83
C VAL A 221 0.84 13.24 -9.46
N GLY A 222 1.12 12.04 -9.98
CA GLY A 222 2.31 11.27 -9.66
C GLY A 222 2.33 10.79 -8.21
N ALA A 223 3.51 10.54 -7.66
CA ALA A 223 3.69 9.99 -6.32
C ALA A 223 3.75 11.06 -5.19
N THR A 224 3.40 12.31 -5.48
CA THR A 224 3.34 13.38 -4.47
C THR A 224 2.17 13.18 -3.51
N THR A 225 2.26 13.73 -2.30
CA THR A 225 1.19 13.66 -1.27
C THR A 225 0.50 14.99 -1.01
N SER A 226 0.86 16.03 -1.78
CA SER A 226 0.37 17.38 -1.62
C SER A 226 0.35 18.08 -2.98
N VAL A 227 -0.77 18.73 -3.31
CA VAL A 227 -0.92 19.51 -4.54
C VAL A 227 -1.88 20.68 -4.33
N ASN A 228 -1.65 21.79 -5.03
CA ASN A 228 -2.60 22.89 -5.05
C ASN A 228 -3.73 22.57 -6.03
N LEU A 229 -4.98 22.47 -5.54
CA LEU A 229 -6.15 22.11 -6.35
C LEU A 229 -6.29 23.04 -7.56
N ARG A 230 -5.95 24.33 -7.41
CA ARG A 230 -6.06 25.35 -8.46
C ARG A 230 -5.28 25.00 -9.72
N GLN A 231 -4.16 24.29 -9.58
CA GLN A 231 -3.32 23.87 -10.70
C GLN A 231 -3.92 22.70 -11.49
N LEU A 232 -4.93 22.04 -10.92
CA LEU A 232 -5.55 20.84 -11.48
C LEU A 232 -6.95 21.10 -12.06
N LEU A 233 -7.52 22.27 -11.77
CA LEU A 233 -8.87 22.64 -12.17
C LEU A 233 -9.04 22.66 -13.69
N GLU A 234 -10.09 21.98 -14.17
CA GLU A 234 -10.54 22.05 -15.57
C GLU A 234 -11.46 23.26 -15.82
N ARG A 235 -12.00 23.84 -14.74
CA ARG A 235 -12.86 25.03 -14.76
C ARG A 235 -12.72 25.83 -13.47
N GLU A 236 -13.07 27.10 -13.52
CA GLU A 236 -13.02 27.99 -12.35
C GLU A 236 -14.00 27.53 -11.26
N VAL A 237 -13.53 27.64 -10.01
CA VAL A 237 -14.31 27.36 -8.80
C VAL A 237 -15.16 28.57 -8.47
N LYS A 238 -16.46 28.35 -8.25
CA LYS A 238 -17.39 29.45 -7.93
C LYS A 238 -17.31 29.84 -6.45
N PRO A 239 -17.28 31.14 -6.11
CA PRO A 239 -17.44 31.58 -4.72
C PRO A 239 -18.74 31.05 -4.11
N GLY A 240 -18.68 30.58 -2.86
CA GLY A 240 -19.84 30.01 -2.16
C GLY A 240 -20.21 28.58 -2.55
N SER A 241 -19.48 27.93 -3.46
CA SER A 241 -19.77 26.54 -3.84
C SER A 241 -19.32 25.55 -2.76
N GLU A 242 -19.99 24.41 -2.71
CA GLU A 242 -19.56 23.24 -1.94
C GLU A 242 -18.81 22.30 -2.89
N ILE A 243 -17.55 22.01 -2.58
CA ILE A 243 -16.70 21.10 -3.34
C ILE A 243 -16.69 19.75 -2.65
N VAL A 244 -16.82 18.69 -3.45
CA VAL A 244 -16.67 17.31 -3.03
C VAL A 244 -15.39 16.75 -3.65
N LEU A 245 -14.57 16.08 -2.85
CA LEU A 245 -13.22 15.67 -3.20
C LEU A 245 -12.97 14.22 -2.80
N GLN A 246 -12.29 13.48 -3.67
CA GLN A 246 -11.74 12.16 -3.39
C GLN A 246 -10.34 12.04 -3.97
N VAL A 247 -9.44 11.45 -3.20
CA VAL A 247 -8.11 11.03 -3.67
C VAL A 247 -8.12 9.52 -3.85
N SER A 248 -7.42 9.06 -4.86
CA SER A 248 -7.21 7.63 -5.08
C SER A 248 -5.75 7.34 -5.35
N ALA A 249 -5.27 6.21 -4.84
CA ALA A 249 -3.89 5.76 -5.01
C ALA A 249 -3.88 4.48 -5.86
N ASN A 250 -2.98 4.42 -6.84
CA ASN A 250 -2.77 3.22 -7.63
C ASN A 250 -1.51 2.49 -7.14
N ILE A 251 -1.67 1.24 -6.70
CA ILE A 251 -0.56 0.39 -6.32
C ILE A 251 -0.37 -0.68 -7.40
N PRO A 252 0.77 -0.71 -8.11
CA PRO A 252 1.00 -1.66 -9.19
C PRO A 252 1.02 -3.11 -8.68
N GLY A 253 0.54 -4.04 -9.50
CA GLY A 253 0.46 -5.46 -9.17
C GLY A 253 0.19 -6.33 -10.41
N PRO A 254 0.26 -7.67 -10.29
CA PRO A 254 0.28 -8.62 -11.41
C PRO A 254 -0.96 -8.60 -12.34
N ALA A 255 -2.00 -7.84 -12.01
CA ALA A 255 -3.24 -7.68 -12.77
C ALA A 255 -3.62 -6.22 -13.07
N GLY A 256 -2.64 -5.32 -13.18
CA GLY A 256 -2.88 -3.89 -13.47
C GLY A 256 -2.96 -3.00 -12.21
N GLY A 257 -2.74 -3.57 -11.03
CA GLY A 257 -2.69 -2.87 -9.76
C GLY A 257 -4.01 -2.82 -8.99
N LYS A 258 -3.95 -2.26 -7.79
CA LYS A 258 -5.10 -2.03 -6.90
C LYS A 258 -5.27 -0.54 -6.70
N LYS A 259 -6.50 -0.05 -6.88
CA LYS A 259 -6.88 1.32 -6.54
C LYS A 259 -7.39 1.37 -5.10
N ILE A 260 -6.76 2.19 -4.26
CA ILE A 260 -7.23 2.52 -2.92
C ILE A 260 -7.88 3.89 -2.98
N PHE A 261 -9.04 4.05 -2.38
CA PHE A 261 -9.78 5.31 -2.36
C PHE A 261 -9.76 5.90 -0.97
N SER A 262 -9.70 7.22 -0.89
CA SER A 262 -10.00 7.93 0.34
C SER A 262 -11.49 7.92 0.60
N GLU A 263 -11.86 8.27 1.84
CA GLU A 263 -13.18 8.81 2.11
C GLU A 263 -13.46 10.01 1.22
N ILE A 264 -14.73 10.22 0.91
CA ILE A 264 -15.18 11.39 0.18
C ILE A 264 -15.45 12.48 1.20
N ILE A 265 -14.81 13.62 1.02
CA ILE A 265 -15.02 14.79 1.88
C ILE A 265 -15.70 15.90 1.09
N ASN A 266 -16.35 16.80 1.81
CA ASN A 266 -16.88 18.05 1.29
C ASN A 266 -16.29 19.24 2.04
N PHE A 267 -16.13 20.36 1.37
CA PHE A 267 -15.73 21.64 1.98
C PHE A 267 -16.33 22.79 1.17
N SER A 268 -16.44 23.97 1.77
CA SER A 268 -17.05 25.13 1.13
C SER A 268 -16.01 26.15 0.71
N ILE A 269 -16.32 26.88 -0.36
CA ILE A 269 -15.54 28.02 -0.81
C ILE A 269 -16.14 29.28 -0.25
N ILE A 270 -15.32 30.10 0.38
CA ILE A 270 -15.74 31.38 0.94
C ILE A 270 -16.31 32.25 -0.19
N ASN A 271 -17.47 32.87 0.07
CA ASN A 271 -18.05 33.87 -0.80
C ASN A 271 -17.65 35.28 -0.29
N PRO A 272 -16.79 36.03 -1.00
CA PRO A 272 -16.37 37.38 -0.60
C PRO A 272 -17.53 38.38 -0.47
N GLU A 273 -18.63 38.14 -1.18
CA GLU A 273 -19.81 39.01 -1.16
C GLU A 273 -20.79 38.66 -0.03
N SER A 274 -20.55 37.56 0.70
CA SER A 274 -21.44 37.14 1.78
C SER A 274 -21.31 38.03 3.02
N GLN A 275 -22.43 38.26 3.72
CA GLN A 275 -22.45 38.93 5.02
C GLN A 275 -21.52 38.24 6.02
N TYR A 276 -21.45 36.91 5.95
CA TYR A 276 -20.54 36.10 6.76
C TYR A 276 -19.07 36.50 6.56
N TYR A 277 -18.63 36.62 5.30
CA TYR A 277 -17.27 37.05 5.01
C TYR A 277 -17.00 38.48 5.48
N GLN A 278 -17.95 39.40 5.30
CA GLN A 278 -17.81 40.76 5.81
C GLN A 278 -17.65 40.80 7.34
N GLN A 279 -18.36 39.94 8.07
CA GLN A 279 -18.19 39.76 9.51
C GLN A 279 -16.83 39.16 9.86
N LEU A 280 -16.36 38.16 9.10
CA LEU A 280 -15.01 37.60 9.30
C LEU A 280 -13.92 38.66 9.10
N VAL A 281 -14.03 39.48 8.05
CA VAL A 281 -13.07 40.58 7.79
C VAL A 281 -13.10 41.61 8.91
N GLN A 282 -14.28 42.00 9.40
CA GLN A 282 -14.40 42.92 10.54
C GLN A 282 -13.77 42.33 11.82
N ARG A 283 -14.04 41.05 12.11
CA ARG A 283 -13.43 40.34 13.24
C ARG A 283 -11.91 40.26 13.12
N PHE A 284 -11.40 39.93 11.93
CA PHE A 284 -9.97 39.93 11.64
C PHE A 284 -9.35 41.29 11.91
N ASN A 285 -9.93 42.36 11.35
CA ASN A 285 -9.42 43.72 11.54
C ASN A 285 -9.40 44.11 13.03
N ASN A 286 -10.44 43.79 13.78
CA ASN A 286 -10.50 44.04 15.23
C ASN A 286 -9.45 43.22 15.99
N ALA A 287 -9.26 41.96 15.64
CA ALA A 287 -8.25 41.09 16.26
C ALA A 287 -6.83 41.61 15.99
N VAL A 288 -6.55 41.98 14.74
CA VAL A 288 -5.27 42.56 14.31
C VAL A 288 -4.99 43.89 15.00
N GLN A 289 -5.99 44.78 15.13
CA GLN A 289 -5.84 46.05 15.87
C GLN A 289 -5.45 45.85 17.34
N ARG A 290 -5.95 44.79 17.99
CA ARG A 290 -5.59 44.45 19.38
C ARG A 290 -4.15 43.98 19.53
N LEU A 291 -3.54 43.47 18.46
CA LEU A 291 -2.12 43.10 18.48
C LEU A 291 -1.18 44.32 18.50
N GLY A 292 -1.70 45.54 18.31
CA GLY A 292 -0.91 46.77 18.25
C GLY A 292 -0.02 46.89 17.00
N ASP A 293 0.98 47.76 17.09
CA ASP A 293 1.99 47.90 16.02
C ASP A 293 3.02 46.78 16.13
N ASN A 294 2.96 45.81 15.22
CA ASN A 294 3.88 44.69 15.14
C ASN A 294 4.18 44.37 13.67
N GLU A 295 5.12 43.45 13.46
CA GLU A 295 5.58 43.13 12.10
C GLU A 295 4.45 42.66 11.18
N LEU A 296 3.51 41.83 11.65
CA LEU A 296 2.37 41.39 10.84
C LEU A 296 1.43 42.54 10.50
N THR A 297 1.10 43.42 11.45
CA THR A 297 0.21 44.55 11.18
C THR A 297 0.83 45.53 10.18
N ARG A 298 2.15 45.73 10.23
CA ARG A 298 2.90 46.52 9.23
C ARG A 298 2.98 45.83 7.87
N LEU A 299 3.20 44.51 7.83
CA LEU A 299 3.28 43.75 6.58
C LEU A 299 1.91 43.65 5.87
N LEU A 300 0.83 43.50 6.63
CA LEU A 300 -0.54 43.57 6.13
C LEU A 300 -0.87 45.00 5.66
N GLY A 301 -0.58 46.02 6.47
CA GLY A 301 -0.88 47.42 6.14
C GLY A 301 -0.08 47.98 4.97
N SER A 302 1.13 47.47 4.71
CA SER A 302 1.96 47.83 3.56
C SER A 302 1.61 47.07 2.28
N GLY A 303 0.70 46.10 2.35
CA GLY A 303 0.33 45.24 1.21
C GLY A 303 1.43 44.26 0.78
N GLN A 304 2.50 44.12 1.57
CA GLN A 304 3.56 43.15 1.31
C GLN A 304 3.09 41.70 1.52
N ILE A 305 2.10 41.50 2.38
CA ILE A 305 1.39 40.24 2.54
C ILE A 305 -0.03 40.40 2.00
N ASP A 306 -0.38 39.58 1.02
CA ASP A 306 -1.74 39.43 0.51
C ASP A 306 -2.48 38.39 1.38
N PRO A 307 -3.52 38.79 2.15
CA PRO A 307 -4.28 37.86 3.00
C PRO A 307 -4.86 36.66 2.25
N SER A 308 -5.18 36.82 0.96
CA SER A 308 -5.71 35.73 0.14
C SER A 308 -4.67 34.66 -0.22
N LYS A 309 -3.39 34.96 -0.01
CA LYS A 309 -2.24 34.07 -0.28
C LYS A 309 -1.56 33.58 0.99
N LEU A 310 -2.02 34.03 2.15
CA LEU A 310 -1.49 33.59 3.43
C LEU A 310 -1.90 32.13 3.69
N GLN A 311 -0.89 31.29 3.91
CA GLN A 311 -1.10 29.96 4.45
C GLN A 311 -0.45 29.92 5.82
N ILE A 312 -1.26 29.67 6.84
CA ILE A 312 -0.80 29.65 8.23
C ILE A 312 -0.77 28.20 8.67
N ARG A 313 0.35 27.77 9.21
CA ARG A 313 0.53 26.42 9.74
C ARG A 313 0.70 26.48 11.25
N ARG A 314 0.11 25.52 11.95
CA ARG A 314 0.40 25.25 13.37
C ARG A 314 1.76 24.56 13.48
N GLU A 315 2.29 24.47 14.71
CA GLU A 315 3.55 23.76 14.98
C GLU A 315 3.51 22.28 14.56
N ASP A 316 2.33 21.66 14.57
CA ASP A 316 2.12 20.28 14.10
C ASP A 316 2.08 20.16 12.55
N GLY A 317 2.29 21.26 11.84
CA GLY A 317 2.28 21.32 10.38
C GLY A 317 0.89 21.44 9.76
N THR A 318 -0.19 21.39 10.56
CA THR A 318 -1.56 21.50 10.04
C THR A 318 -1.89 22.91 9.59
N ILE A 319 -2.68 23.03 8.51
CA ILE A 319 -3.08 24.31 7.93
C ILE A 319 -4.26 24.87 8.70
N MET A 320 -4.06 26.08 9.22
CA MET A 320 -5.07 26.87 9.88
C MET A 320 -5.95 27.58 8.83
N THR A 321 -7.26 27.48 8.96
CA THR A 321 -8.19 28.24 8.11
C THR A 321 -8.18 29.72 8.51
N PHE A 322 -8.69 30.60 7.64
CA PHE A 322 -8.79 32.02 7.96
C PHE A 322 -9.66 32.29 9.20
N GLU A 323 -10.74 31.54 9.38
CA GLU A 323 -11.61 31.65 10.56
C GLU A 323 -10.92 31.17 11.84
N GLU A 324 -10.14 30.09 11.77
CA GLU A 324 -9.34 29.63 12.91
C GLU A 324 -8.24 30.63 13.27
N LEU A 325 -7.63 31.28 12.28
CA LEU A 325 -6.68 32.37 12.52
C LEU A 325 -7.34 33.50 13.30
N ILE A 326 -8.50 33.97 12.85
CA ILE A 326 -9.25 35.03 13.53
C ILE A 326 -9.51 34.61 14.97
N SER A 327 -10.04 33.41 15.18
CA SER A 327 -10.36 32.89 16.51
C SER A 327 -9.11 32.77 17.39
N PHE A 328 -7.99 32.32 16.82
CA PHE A 328 -6.70 32.25 17.51
C PHE A 328 -6.21 33.63 17.94
N LEU A 329 -6.24 34.62 17.04
CA LEU A 329 -5.83 36.00 17.34
C LEU A 329 -6.75 36.65 18.38
N GLU A 330 -8.06 36.42 18.32
CA GLU A 330 -9.01 36.94 19.31
C GLU A 330 -8.75 36.39 20.72
N LEU A 331 -8.38 35.11 20.83
CA LEU A 331 -8.10 34.44 22.12
C LEU A 331 -6.69 34.74 22.65
N ASN A 332 -5.73 35.00 21.77
CA ASN A 332 -4.31 35.10 22.12
C ASN A 332 -3.69 36.47 21.79
N ALA A 333 -4.50 37.51 21.56
CA ALA A 333 -4.02 38.82 21.11
C ALA A 333 -2.87 39.38 21.96
N ASN A 334 -2.90 39.16 23.27
CA ASN A 334 -1.89 39.65 24.21
C ASN A 334 -0.63 38.76 24.30
N ASN A 335 -0.64 37.58 23.67
CA ASN A 335 0.41 36.55 23.76
C ASN A 335 1.23 36.40 22.47
N VAL A 336 0.95 37.18 21.43
CA VAL A 336 1.73 37.17 20.18
C VAL A 336 3.02 37.97 20.41
N ILE A 337 4.10 37.28 20.78
CA ILE A 337 5.37 37.90 21.19
C ILE A 337 6.25 38.26 19.98
N ARG A 338 6.21 37.46 18.91
CA ARG A 338 7.05 37.65 17.72
C ARG A 338 6.45 36.94 16.51
N ILE A 339 6.67 37.50 15.32
CA ILE A 339 6.32 36.90 14.04
C ILE A 339 7.62 36.79 13.25
N THR A 340 7.90 35.61 12.68
CA THR A 340 9.12 35.35 11.92
C THR A 340 8.75 34.86 10.53
N LYS A 341 9.38 35.44 9.52
CA LYS A 341 9.26 35.00 8.13
C LYS A 341 10.27 33.88 7.88
N GLU A 342 9.79 32.73 7.43
CA GLU A 342 10.62 31.65 6.86
C GLU A 342 10.60 31.71 5.33
#